data_AF-A0A6P8ID66-F1
#
_entry.id   AF-A0A6P8ID66-F1
#
_cell.length_a   1.000
_cell.length_b   1.000
_cell.length_c   1.000
_cell.angle_alpha   90.00
_cell.angle_beta   90.00
_cell.angle_gamma   90.00
#
_symmetry.space_group_name_H-M   'P 1'
#
loop_
_entity.id
_entity.type
_entity.pdbx_description
1 polymer ?
#
loop_
_entity_poly.entity_id
_entity_poly.type
_entity_poly.pdbx_seq_one_letter_code
_entity_poly.pdbx_strand_id
1 'polypeptide(L)'
;MGLEVKILVALFVFTFTLLQFTSPVSAEFDCSKYTNTSCSSCTENSACYWCKSSTKCIHYPGWTKVVPHDCPHKDWYYGQCRISGFVLIILVPSLAAFALIFLCCCVYCCCCRRCKKWKQKRHDKEDIKLKRKRDEMQLLHSQRRNERQAKADNIRKKYGLLPSGGYERLGDE
;
A
#
# COMPACT_ATOMS: atom_id res chain seq x y z
N MET A 1 -5.46 6.81 10.70
CA MET A 1 -4.45 7.21 11.70
C MET A 1 -3.35 6.16 11.85
N GLY A 2 -3.64 4.86 11.98
CA GLY A 2 -2.58 3.85 12.15
C GLY A 2 -1.68 3.54 10.93
N LEU A 3 -2.10 3.81 9.69
CA LEU A 3 -1.29 3.50 8.50
C LEU A 3 -0.21 4.56 8.22
N GLU A 4 -0.56 5.84 8.34
CA GLU A 4 0.39 6.97 8.24
C GLU A 4 1.50 6.84 9.30
N VAL A 5 1.14 6.49 10.54
CA VAL A 5 2.10 6.27 11.62
C VAL A 5 3.01 5.07 11.32
N LYS A 6 2.48 3.98 10.75
CA LYS A 6 3.30 2.83 10.35
C LYS A 6 4.26 3.15 9.20
N ILE A 7 3.84 3.98 8.25
CA ILE A 7 4.70 4.44 7.14
C ILE A 7 5.78 5.39 7.68
N LEU A 8 5.41 6.35 8.53
CA LEU A 8 6.36 7.26 9.15
C LEU A 8 7.36 6.51 10.02
N VAL A 9 6.92 5.52 10.81
CA VAL A 9 7.82 4.67 11.59
C VAL A 9 8.72 3.83 10.68
N ALA A 10 8.20 3.26 9.59
CA ALA A 10 9.02 2.50 8.65
C ALA A 10 10.06 3.38 7.94
N LEU A 11 9.69 4.59 7.53
CA LEU A 11 10.61 5.57 6.94
C LEU A 11 11.65 6.03 7.97
N PHE A 12 11.23 6.29 9.21
CA PHE A 12 12.15 6.68 10.28
C PHE A 12 13.14 5.57 10.58
N VAL A 13 12.67 4.32 10.71
CA VAL A 13 13.53 3.14 10.88
C VAL A 13 14.47 2.98 9.69
N PHE A 14 13.99 3.13 8.45
CA PHE A 14 14.82 3.05 7.26
C PHE A 14 15.91 4.14 7.23
N THR A 15 15.54 5.39 7.52
CA THR A 15 16.51 6.51 7.61
C THR A 15 17.49 6.33 8.76
N PHE A 16 17.05 5.82 9.91
CA PHE A 16 17.90 5.56 11.06
C PHE A 16 18.86 4.41 10.79
N THR A 17 18.41 3.34 10.12
CA THR A 17 19.29 2.25 9.68
C THR A 17 20.31 2.72 8.65
N LEU A 18 19.92 3.58 7.70
CA LEU A 18 20.87 4.16 6.74
C LEU A 18 21.91 5.04 7.45
N LEU A 19 21.50 5.84 8.44
CA LEU A 19 22.40 6.65 9.27
C LEU A 19 23.40 5.79 10.08
N GLN A 20 23.00 4.61 10.55
CA GLN A 20 23.89 3.69 11.27
C GLN A 20 24.87 2.97 10.33
N PHE A 21 24.46 2.66 9.08
CA PHE A 21 25.31 1.98 8.11
C PHE A 21 26.39 2.88 7.48
N THR A 22 26.22 4.21 7.51
CA THR A 22 27.19 5.16 6.92
C THR A 22 28.27 5.65 7.87
N SER A 23 28.42 5.07 9.07
CA SER A 23 29.60 5.40 9.88
C SER A 23 30.85 4.93 9.14
N PRO A 24 31.79 5.83 8.77
CA PRO A 24 33.05 5.40 8.20
C PRO A 24 33.80 4.63 9.28
N VAL A 25 34.02 3.34 9.06
CA VAL A 25 34.96 2.54 9.85
C VAL A 25 36.35 3.04 9.46
N SER A 26 36.77 4.15 10.06
CA SER A 26 38.12 4.66 10.01
C SER A 26 38.81 4.29 11.32
N ALA A 27 39.28 3.06 11.38
CA ALA A 27 40.41 2.70 12.22
C ALA A 27 41.37 1.95 11.30
N GLU A 28 42.63 2.42 11.20
CA GLU A 28 43.71 1.62 10.62
C GLU A 28 43.76 0.29 11.38
N PHE A 29 43.10 -0.72 10.82
CA PHE A 29 43.02 -2.04 11.43
C PHE A 29 43.83 -3.00 10.57
N ASP A 30 44.92 -3.50 11.13
CA ASP A 30 45.78 -4.50 10.50
C ASP A 30 45.08 -5.86 10.45
N CYS A 31 44.25 -6.07 9.43
CA CYS A 31 43.61 -7.36 9.14
C CYS A 31 44.64 -8.49 8.97
N SER A 32 45.83 -8.16 8.47
CA SER A 32 46.92 -9.11 8.21
C SER A 32 47.34 -9.92 9.45
N LYS A 33 47.17 -9.38 10.67
CA LYS A 33 47.50 -10.05 11.94
C LYS A 33 46.67 -11.33 12.18
N TYR A 34 45.50 -11.42 11.58
CA TYR A 34 44.59 -12.56 11.72
C TYR A 34 44.71 -13.58 10.58
N THR A 35 45.70 -13.42 9.69
CA THR A 35 45.99 -14.40 8.64
C THR A 35 46.40 -15.75 9.25
N ASN A 36 45.91 -16.86 8.71
CA ASN A 36 46.09 -18.23 9.24
C ASN A 36 45.53 -18.48 10.65
N THR A 37 44.65 -17.60 11.16
CA THR A 37 43.95 -17.84 12.43
C THR A 37 42.58 -18.48 12.19
N SER A 38 41.53 -17.96 12.83
CA SER A 38 40.15 -18.41 12.65
C SER A 38 39.33 -17.32 11.94
N CYS A 39 38.32 -17.75 11.17
CA CYS A 39 37.42 -16.81 10.49
C CYS A 39 36.77 -15.83 11.48
N SER A 40 36.34 -16.32 12.65
CA SER A 40 35.67 -15.51 13.67
C SER A 40 36.54 -14.35 14.17
N SER A 41 37.84 -14.60 14.38
CA SER A 41 38.79 -13.57 14.82
C SER A 41 39.01 -12.50 13.75
N CYS A 42 38.97 -12.87 12.48
CA CYS A 42 39.09 -11.91 11.37
C CYS A 42 37.81 -11.08 11.19
N THR A 43 36.64 -11.71 11.28
CA THR A 43 35.35 -11.05 11.00
C THR A 43 34.76 -10.30 12.19
N GLU A 44 35.46 -10.25 13.32
CA GLU A 44 35.04 -9.47 14.49
C GLU A 44 34.99 -7.97 14.18
N ASN A 45 35.86 -7.49 13.29
CA ASN A 45 35.85 -6.11 12.81
C ASN A 45 35.29 -6.04 11.37
N SER A 46 34.37 -5.09 11.14
CA SER A 46 33.81 -4.79 9.82
C SER A 46 34.82 -4.19 8.83
N ALA A 47 36.04 -3.84 9.26
CA ALA A 47 37.12 -3.41 8.37
C ALA A 47 37.71 -4.56 7.54
N CYS A 48 37.50 -5.82 7.92
CA CYS A 48 38.15 -6.98 7.30
C CYS A 48 37.14 -7.98 6.72
N TYR A 49 37.62 -8.82 5.80
CA TYR A 49 36.93 -10.01 5.35
C TYR A 49 37.87 -11.22 5.36
N TRP A 50 37.28 -12.40 5.58
CA TRP A 50 38.00 -13.67 5.64
C TRP A 50 37.85 -14.44 4.32
N CYS A 51 38.97 -14.94 3.78
CA CYS A 51 38.96 -15.85 2.64
C CYS A 51 39.27 -17.28 3.10
N LYS A 52 38.31 -18.20 2.91
CA LYS A 52 38.47 -19.59 3.33
C LYS A 52 39.42 -20.38 2.44
N SER A 53 39.45 -20.12 1.13
CA SER A 53 40.29 -20.88 0.19
C SER A 53 41.79 -20.61 0.38
N SER A 54 42.16 -19.39 0.75
CA SER A 54 43.56 -18.98 0.96
C SER A 54 43.95 -18.83 2.44
N THR A 55 43.00 -19.00 3.35
CA THR A 55 43.14 -18.81 4.81
C THR A 55 43.77 -17.47 5.20
N LYS A 56 43.40 -16.39 4.49
CA LYS A 56 43.88 -15.03 4.74
C LYS A 56 42.78 -14.10 5.22
N CYS A 57 43.16 -13.18 6.11
CA CYS A 57 42.33 -12.06 6.53
C CYS A 57 42.80 -10.79 5.80
N ILE A 58 41.92 -10.16 5.05
CA ILE A 58 42.26 -9.06 4.13
C ILE A 58 41.38 -7.85 4.46
N HIS A 59 41.93 -6.65 4.28
CA HIS A 59 41.18 -5.42 4.45
C HIS A 59 40.06 -5.31 3.42
N TYR A 60 38.84 -5.00 3.88
CA TYR A 60 37.68 -4.87 3.04
C TYR A 60 37.72 -3.53 2.28
N PRO A 61 37.63 -3.52 0.94
CA PRO A 61 37.72 -2.29 0.14
C PRO A 61 36.51 -1.33 0.30
N GLY A 62 35.58 -1.64 1.20
CA GLY A 62 34.45 -0.79 1.56
C GLY A 62 33.47 -0.60 0.40
N TRP A 63 32.91 0.62 0.31
CA TRP A 63 31.90 0.98 -0.69
C TRP A 63 32.44 1.01 -2.13
N THR A 64 33.76 1.02 -2.32
CA THR A 64 34.38 1.09 -3.65
C THR A 64 34.28 -0.23 -4.41
N LYS A 65 34.32 -1.37 -3.69
CA LYS A 65 34.21 -2.71 -4.25
C LYS A 65 33.45 -3.62 -3.30
N VAL A 66 32.16 -3.83 -3.58
CA VAL A 66 31.28 -4.65 -2.73
C VAL A 66 31.67 -6.14 -2.75
N VAL A 67 32.20 -6.62 -3.88
CA VAL A 67 32.68 -8.00 -4.02
C VAL A 67 34.21 -7.99 -4.11
N PRO A 68 34.93 -8.63 -3.17
CA PRO A 68 36.37 -8.76 -3.24
C PRO A 68 36.78 -9.75 -4.36
N HIS A 69 37.78 -9.39 -5.16
CA HIS A 69 38.32 -10.23 -6.23
C HIS A 69 39.47 -11.15 -5.80
N ASP A 70 40.12 -10.84 -4.67
CA ASP A 70 41.31 -11.56 -4.18
C ASP A 70 40.98 -12.94 -3.56
N CYS A 71 39.69 -13.30 -3.54
CA CYS A 71 39.18 -14.56 -3.03
C CYS A 71 38.16 -15.16 -4.01
N PRO A 72 38.07 -16.49 -4.12
CA PRO A 72 37.00 -17.13 -4.87
C PRO A 72 35.63 -16.63 -4.40
N HIS A 73 34.78 -16.29 -5.36
CA HIS A 73 33.51 -15.61 -5.15
C HIS A 73 32.58 -16.30 -4.12
N LYS A 74 32.68 -17.62 -3.95
CA LYS A 74 31.85 -18.40 -3.01
C LYS A 74 32.45 -18.58 -1.61
N ASP A 75 33.72 -18.25 -1.40
CA ASP A 75 34.50 -18.65 -0.22
C ASP A 75 34.98 -17.48 0.65
N TRP A 76 34.46 -16.28 0.41
CA TRP A 76 34.73 -15.12 1.25
C TRP A 76 33.60 -14.87 2.26
N TYR A 77 33.96 -14.31 3.41
CA TYR A 77 33.10 -14.14 4.58
C TYR A 77 33.31 -12.76 5.21
N TYR A 78 32.23 -12.10 5.62
CA TYR A 78 32.25 -10.75 6.17
C TYR A 78 31.30 -10.65 7.36
N GLY A 79 31.79 -10.13 8.50
CA GLY A 79 31.06 -10.00 9.77
C GLY A 79 30.60 -11.30 10.44
N GLN A 80 30.59 -12.41 9.70
CA GLN A 80 30.20 -13.75 10.16
C GLN A 80 30.86 -14.83 9.29
N CYS A 81 30.84 -16.08 9.77
CA CYS A 81 31.57 -17.21 9.17
C CYS A 81 30.70 -18.40 8.74
N ARG A 82 29.37 -18.28 8.82
CA ARG A 82 28.46 -19.39 8.51
C ARG A 82 28.09 -19.44 7.03
N ILE A 83 27.79 -18.28 6.46
CA ILE A 83 27.25 -18.12 5.11
C ILE A 83 28.25 -17.32 4.28
N SER A 84 28.40 -17.61 2.98
CA SER A 84 29.31 -16.83 2.14
C SER A 84 28.82 -15.40 1.93
N GLY A 85 29.76 -14.45 1.79
CA GLY A 85 29.45 -13.05 1.55
C GLY A 85 28.67 -12.84 0.26
N PHE A 86 28.86 -13.70 -0.75
CA PHE A 86 28.05 -13.71 -1.97
C PHE A 86 26.55 -13.88 -1.68
N VAL A 87 26.19 -14.79 -0.79
CA VAL A 87 24.78 -15.02 -0.41
C VAL A 87 24.24 -13.81 0.32
N LEU A 88 25.02 -13.16 1.19
CA LEU A 88 24.62 -11.93 1.87
C LEU A 88 24.36 -10.79 0.89
N ILE A 89 25.24 -10.60 -0.11
CA ILE A 89 25.08 -9.57 -1.15
C ILE A 89 23.80 -9.76 -1.95
N ILE A 90 23.33 -10.98 -2.16
CA ILE A 90 22.06 -11.23 -2.86
C ILE A 90 20.88 -11.09 -1.90
N LEU A 91 20.98 -11.66 -0.70
CA LEU A 91 19.87 -11.80 0.23
C LEU A 91 19.45 -10.44 0.83
N VAL A 92 20.41 -9.59 1.19
CA VAL A 92 20.13 -8.26 1.78
C VAL A 92 19.32 -7.35 0.84
N PRO A 93 19.76 -7.06 -0.40
CA PRO A 93 18.99 -6.22 -1.31
C PRO A 93 17.70 -6.90 -1.77
N SER A 94 17.66 -8.24 -1.88
CA SER A 94 16.41 -8.95 -2.20
C SER A 94 15.36 -8.72 -1.11
N LEU A 95 15.70 -8.89 0.17
CA LEU A 95 14.78 -8.64 1.28
C LEU A 95 14.33 -7.17 1.33
N ALA A 96 15.25 -6.23 1.12
CA ALA A 96 14.92 -4.82 1.03
C ALA A 96 13.94 -4.54 -0.13
N ALA A 97 14.18 -5.10 -1.31
CA ALA A 97 13.31 -4.96 -2.47
C ALA A 97 11.92 -5.57 -2.22
N PHE A 98 11.84 -6.77 -1.64
CA PHE A 98 10.56 -7.38 -1.27
C PHE A 98 9.80 -6.55 -0.24
N ALA A 99 10.48 -6.01 0.77
CA ALA A 99 9.85 -5.13 1.76
C ALA A 99 9.31 -3.85 1.10
N LEU A 100 10.07 -3.23 0.19
CA LEU A 100 9.64 -2.05 -0.57
C LEU A 100 8.43 -2.36 -1.46
N ILE A 101 8.46 -3.46 -2.22
CA ILE A 101 7.34 -3.88 -3.07
C ILE A 101 6.11 -4.16 -2.22
N PHE A 102 6.24 -4.90 -1.12
CA PHE A 102 5.13 -5.19 -0.21
C PHE A 102 4.51 -3.92 0.36
N LEU A 103 5.35 -2.95 0.76
CA LEU A 103 4.89 -1.65 1.26
C LEU A 103 4.18 -0.85 0.17
N CYS A 104 4.76 -0.77 -1.03
CA CYS A 104 4.14 -0.12 -2.20
C CYS A 104 2.78 -0.74 -2.55
N CYS A 105 2.69 -2.08 -2.59
CA CYS A 105 1.44 -2.78 -2.85
C CYS A 105 0.40 -2.54 -1.75
N CYS A 106 0.82 -2.53 -0.48
CA CYS A 106 -0.04 -2.23 0.66
C CYS A 106 -0.57 -0.79 0.62
N VAL A 107 0.29 0.20 0.35
CA VAL A 107 -0.10 1.61 0.19
C VAL A 107 -1.04 1.77 -1.00
N TYR A 108 -0.71 1.20 -2.16
CA TYR A 108 -1.56 1.24 -3.34
C TYR A 108 -2.93 0.62 -3.07
N CYS A 109 -2.98 -0.59 -2.49
CA CYS A 109 -4.24 -1.27 -2.20
C CYS A 109 -5.06 -0.54 -1.13
N CYS A 110 -4.45 0.00 -0.09
CA CYS A 110 -5.14 0.74 0.97
C CYS A 110 -5.63 2.12 0.49
N CYS A 111 -4.83 2.86 -0.27
CA CYS A 111 -5.20 4.17 -0.84
C CYS A 111 -6.25 4.01 -1.94
N CYS A 112 -6.08 3.07 -2.87
CA CYS A 112 -7.07 2.81 -3.92
C CYS A 112 -8.39 2.25 -3.36
N ARG A 113 -8.37 1.34 -2.37
CA ARG A 113 -9.61 0.87 -1.72
C ARG A 113 -10.30 1.98 -0.93
N ARG A 114 -9.55 2.86 -0.26
CA ARG A 114 -10.13 4.00 0.46
C ARG A 114 -10.75 5.01 -0.53
N CYS A 115 -10.05 5.38 -1.60
CA CYS A 115 -10.59 6.26 -2.63
C CYS A 115 -11.84 5.69 -3.31
N LYS A 116 -11.88 4.38 -3.60
CA LYS A 116 -13.09 3.71 -4.14
C LYS A 116 -14.28 3.80 -3.19
N LYS A 117 -14.09 3.53 -1.89
CA LYS A 117 -15.18 3.65 -0.89
C LYS A 117 -15.73 5.08 -0.78
N TRP A 118 -14.85 6.08 -0.81
CA TRP A 118 -15.27 7.49 -0.74
C TRP A 118 -16.00 7.93 -2.01
N LYS A 119 -15.53 7.50 -3.19
CA LYS A 119 -16.20 7.77 -4.47
C LYS A 119 -17.56 7.11 -4.54
N GLN A 120 -17.68 5.85 -4.11
CA GLN A 120 -18.95 5.12 -4.05
C GLN A 120 -19.96 5.84 -3.15
N LYS A 121 -19.56 6.19 -1.92
CA LYS A 121 -20.43 6.91 -0.97
C LYS A 121 -20.92 8.25 -1.52
N ARG A 122 -20.10 8.91 -2.36
CA ARG A 122 -20.49 10.16 -3.03
C ARG A 122 -21.52 9.91 -4.12
N HIS A 123 -21.33 8.87 -4.94
CA HIS A 123 -22.32 8.43 -5.95
C HIS A 123 -23.64 8.03 -5.31
N ASP A 124 -23.62 7.17 -4.28
CA ASP A 124 -24.83 6.72 -3.59
C ASP A 124 -25.64 7.91 -3.04
N LYS A 125 -24.96 8.94 -2.54
CA LYS A 125 -25.60 10.17 -2.03
C LYS A 125 -26.28 10.97 -3.15
N GLU A 126 -25.67 11.05 -4.34
CA GLU A 126 -26.27 11.72 -5.49
C GLU A 126 -27.46 10.92 -6.03
N ASP A 127 -27.36 9.59 -6.10
CA ASP A 127 -28.46 8.72 -6.54
C ASP A 127 -29.68 8.83 -5.62
N ILE A 128 -29.47 8.90 -4.30
CA ILE A 128 -30.55 9.11 -3.33
C ILE A 128 -31.24 10.47 -3.56
N LYS A 129 -30.49 11.53 -3.83
CA LYS A 129 -31.07 12.85 -4.13
C LYS A 129 -31.88 12.83 -5.42
N LEU A 130 -31.35 12.16 -6.46
CA LEU A 130 -32.02 12.05 -7.75
C LEU A 130 -33.34 11.28 -7.63
N LYS A 131 -33.33 10.19 -6.86
CA LYS A 131 -34.53 9.41 -6.55
C LYS A 131 -35.58 10.25 -5.84
N ARG A 132 -35.21 10.99 -4.78
CA ARG A 132 -36.16 11.90 -4.09
C ARG A 132 -36.80 12.92 -5.02
N LYS A 133 -36.01 13.56 -5.90
CA LYS A 133 -36.54 14.53 -6.88
C LYS A 133 -37.52 13.87 -7.86
N ARG A 134 -37.24 12.62 -8.27
CA ARG A 134 -38.11 11.86 -9.16
C ARG A 134 -39.45 11.55 -8.48
N ASP A 135 -39.40 11.10 -7.24
CA ASP A 135 -40.58 10.77 -6.45
C ASP A 135 -41.44 12.03 -6.20
N GLU A 136 -40.81 13.16 -5.86
CA GLU A 136 -41.49 14.44 -5.69
C GLU A 136 -42.17 14.91 -6.99
N MET A 137 -41.49 14.80 -8.13
CA MET A 137 -42.11 15.10 -9.42
C MET A 137 -43.28 14.15 -9.71
N GLN A 138 -43.16 12.86 -9.42
CA GLN A 138 -44.25 11.91 -9.62
C GLN A 138 -45.48 12.27 -8.78
N LEU A 139 -45.29 12.67 -7.52
CA LEU A 139 -46.36 13.14 -6.64
C LEU A 139 -47.03 14.42 -7.17
N LEU A 140 -46.25 15.40 -7.63
CA LEU A 140 -46.81 16.62 -8.22
C LEU A 140 -47.56 16.35 -9.53
N HIS A 141 -47.12 15.37 -10.31
CA HIS A 141 -47.82 14.94 -11.53
C HIS A 141 -49.12 14.21 -11.21
N SER A 142 -49.14 13.32 -10.20
CA SER A 142 -50.35 12.62 -9.78
C SER A 142 -51.38 13.59 -9.18
N GLN A 143 -50.95 14.55 -8.35
CA GLN A 143 -51.82 15.60 -7.81
C GLN A 143 -52.47 16.43 -8.92
N ARG A 144 -51.69 16.91 -9.90
CA ARG A 144 -52.22 17.66 -11.05
C ARG A 144 -53.19 16.84 -11.89
N ARG A 145 -52.98 15.53 -12.02
CA ARG A 145 -53.89 14.63 -12.72
C ARG A 145 -55.22 14.48 -11.96
N ASN A 146 -55.14 14.27 -10.65
CA ASN A 146 -56.31 14.15 -9.78
C ASN A 146 -57.13 15.45 -9.74
N GLU A 147 -56.49 16.61 -9.69
CA GLU A 147 -57.17 17.91 -9.72
C GLU A 147 -57.91 18.14 -11.04
N ARG A 148 -57.25 17.89 -12.19
CA ARG A 148 -57.88 17.99 -13.52
C ARG A 148 -59.09 17.05 -13.63
N GLN A 149 -58.95 15.85 -13.08
CA GLN A 149 -60.01 14.86 -13.09
C GLN A 149 -61.20 15.26 -12.20
N ALA A 150 -60.94 15.71 -10.96
CA ALA A 150 -61.97 16.21 -10.07
C ALA A 150 -62.74 17.39 -10.68
N LYS A 151 -62.04 18.32 -11.35
CA LYS A 151 -62.68 19.43 -12.08
C LYS A 151 -63.56 18.93 -13.22
N ALA A 152 -63.09 17.96 -14.02
CA ALA A 152 -63.89 17.38 -15.09
C ALA A 152 -65.14 16.66 -14.57
N ASP A 153 -65.02 15.92 -13.46
CA ASP A 153 -66.14 15.20 -12.86
C ASP A 153 -67.15 16.16 -12.22
N ASN A 154 -66.70 17.26 -11.61
CA ASN A 154 -67.58 18.33 -11.11
C ASN A 154 -68.37 18.99 -12.25
N ILE A 155 -67.75 19.21 -13.43
CA ILE A 155 -68.46 19.73 -14.61
C ILE A 155 -69.51 18.73 -15.09
N ARG A 156 -69.17 17.44 -15.23
CA ARG A 156 -70.15 16.40 -15.62
C ARG A 156 -71.36 16.36 -14.69
N LYS A 157 -71.12 16.43 -13.37
CA LYS A 157 -72.17 16.51 -12.34
C LYS A 157 -73.09 17.71 -12.54
N LYS A 158 -72.52 18.91 -12.77
CA LYS A 158 -73.30 20.14 -12.95
C LYS A 158 -74.31 20.06 -14.09
N TYR A 159 -73.98 19.34 -15.16
CA TYR A 159 -74.82 19.22 -16.35
C TYR A 159 -75.58 17.88 -16.45
N GLY A 160 -75.52 17.02 -15.43
CA GLY A 160 -76.19 15.72 -15.44
C GLY A 160 -75.59 14.68 -16.41
N LEU A 161 -74.36 14.88 -16.89
CA LEU A 161 -73.65 13.97 -17.82
C LEU A 161 -72.90 12.82 -17.10
N LEU A 162 -73.36 12.40 -15.92
CA LEU A 162 -72.77 11.23 -15.26
C LEU A 162 -73.20 9.95 -16.03
N PRO A 163 -72.26 9.05 -16.38
CA PRO A 163 -72.62 7.76 -16.98
C PRO A 163 -73.52 6.97 -16.00
N SER A 164 -74.57 6.30 -16.50
CA SER A 164 -75.64 5.71 -15.68
C SER A 164 -75.24 4.45 -14.87
N GLY A 165 -73.95 4.19 -14.70
CA GLY A 165 -73.40 3.08 -13.93
C GLY A 165 -72.16 3.54 -13.18
N GLY A 166 -72.18 3.38 -11.86
CA GLY A 166 -71.13 3.88 -10.96
C GLY A 166 -69.76 3.37 -11.34
N TYR A 167 -68.87 4.28 -11.71
CA TYR A 167 -67.44 4.01 -11.79
C TYR A 167 -66.84 4.39 -10.43
N GLU A 168 -66.52 3.38 -9.61
CA GLU A 168 -65.65 3.56 -8.45
C GLU A 168 -64.21 3.34 -8.92
N ARG A 169 -63.39 4.37 -8.77
CA ARG A 169 -61.98 4.32 -9.15
C ARG A 169 -61.21 3.70 -7.98
N LEU A 170 -60.67 2.50 -8.18
CA LEU A 170 -59.68 1.91 -7.30
C LEU A 170 -58.47 2.85 -7.21
N GLY A 171 -58.08 3.20 -5.99
CA GLY A 171 -56.86 3.97 -5.74
C GLY A 171 -55.65 3.08 -6.02
N ASP A 172 -54.65 3.62 -6.72
CA ASP A 172 -53.36 2.95 -6.92
C ASP A 172 -52.60 3.00 -5.58
N GLU A 173 -52.68 1.90 -4.81
CA GLU A 173 -51.93 1.63 -3.57
C GLU A 173 -50.49 1.18 -3.85
#